data_AF-A0A958BMF6-F1
#
_entry.id   AF-A0A958BMF6-F1
#
_cell.length_a   1.000
_cell.length_b   1.000
_cell.length_c   1.000
_cell.angle_alpha   90.00
_cell.angle_beta   90.00
_cell.angle_gamma   90.00
#
_symmetry.space_group_name_H-M   'P 1'
#
loop_
_entity.id
_entity.type
_entity.pdbx_description
1 polymer ?
#
loop_
_entity_poly.entity_id
_entity_poly.type
_entity_poly.pdbx_seq_one_letter_code
_entity_poly.pdbx_strand_id
1 'polypeptide(L)'
;MMAIAAFPVALAVFFVLYAQALSSITDTDKIDKFRASIDAHLDDFLADRNFVRRKGVFPEYGNEHDAGPFLNPRLRWQDPDGEYDDYLPPQAPEDQWIILPESLETFLDECEVGEWTQRLDELAAMEVDTSWIGKLSGFDHWELLRSSPAAALLGEDPDVGQVSIPHPRWSALTGQARVHLARGVINGRLREALAETRHLAMLAYSTETLIGATIASAELGFEARLHDSLAAREALPEFEWKVLDEAQRFQIRRYVFSMEKLFSLWTPPDVLAKIFVPGSPAVCSALMKGIDSAASARKFFEPRFPFESDYRPAYALLDRVVSRVGADCRLTHLRERWERAAADPYSVRYPFSEKHDVDRFNGMLLPYVRRDFGITYFQPYSEAFSIYKPDS
;
A
#
# COMPACT_ATOMS: atom_id res chain seq x y z
N MET A 1 -26.45 55.47 19.95
CA MET A 1 -27.00 54.15 19.55
C MET A 1 -26.07 53.44 18.55
N MET A 2 -24.81 53.19 18.91
CA MET A 2 -23.84 52.46 18.05
C MET A 2 -23.16 51.27 18.75
N ALA A 3 -23.57 50.94 19.98
CA ALA A 3 -22.92 49.92 20.80
C ALA A 3 -23.55 48.50 20.70
N ILE A 4 -24.65 48.33 19.96
CA ILE A 4 -25.43 47.06 19.97
C ILE A 4 -24.95 46.09 18.87
N ALA A 5 -24.25 46.55 17.84
CA ALA A 5 -23.81 45.70 16.72
C ALA A 5 -22.51 44.91 16.98
N ALA A 6 -21.74 45.23 18.04
CA ALA A 6 -20.47 44.56 18.33
C ALA A 6 -20.64 43.21 19.07
N PHE A 7 -21.75 43.04 19.80
CA PHE A 7 -21.97 41.86 20.64
C PHE A 7 -22.17 40.55 19.86
N PRO A 8 -22.95 40.50 18.75
CA PRO A 8 -23.15 39.27 17.99
C PRO A 8 -21.86 38.79 17.30
N VAL A 9 -21.04 39.73 16.83
CA VAL A 9 -19.75 39.43 16.19
C VAL A 9 -18.76 38.89 17.22
N ALA A 10 -18.65 39.54 18.38
CA ALA A 10 -17.80 39.05 19.47
C ALA A 10 -18.24 37.66 19.98
N LEU A 11 -19.55 37.41 20.06
CA LEU A 11 -20.10 36.11 20.45
C LEU A 11 -19.82 35.03 19.40
N ALA A 12 -19.98 35.33 18.11
CA ALA A 12 -19.66 34.40 17.03
C ALA A 12 -18.16 34.05 17.00
N VAL A 13 -17.29 35.06 17.15
CA VAL A 13 -15.83 34.86 17.28
C VAL A 13 -15.51 33.98 18.49
N PHE A 14 -16.15 34.25 19.64
CA PHE A 14 -15.96 33.43 20.84
C PHE A 14 -16.41 31.98 20.64
N PHE A 15 -17.55 31.73 19.99
CA PHE A 15 -18.02 30.37 19.71
C PHE A 15 -17.10 29.62 18.76
N VAL A 16 -16.56 30.28 17.73
CA VAL A 16 -15.56 29.69 16.82
C VAL A 16 -14.29 29.33 17.58
N LEU A 17 -13.75 30.26 18.40
CA LEU A 17 -12.56 30.01 19.21
C LEU A 17 -12.79 28.91 20.25
N TYR A 18 -13.97 28.86 20.87
CA TYR A 18 -14.32 27.83 21.85
C TYR A 18 -14.49 26.45 21.20
N ALA A 19 -15.12 26.38 20.01
CA ALA A 19 -15.22 25.13 19.25
C ALA A 19 -13.84 24.63 18.78
N GLN A 20 -12.96 25.53 18.35
CA GLN A 20 -11.57 25.22 18.01
C GLN A 20 -10.75 24.74 19.22
N ALA A 21 -10.96 25.36 20.39
CA ALA A 21 -10.31 24.94 21.64
C ALA A 21 -10.84 23.57 22.13
N LEU A 22 -12.13 23.28 21.94
CA LEU A 22 -12.68 21.96 22.26
C LEU A 22 -12.21 20.89 21.27
N SER A 23 -12.14 21.19 19.97
CA SER A 23 -11.62 20.25 18.98
C SER A 23 -10.15 19.93 19.23
N SER A 24 -9.33 20.93 19.59
CA SER A 24 -7.92 20.73 19.90
C SER A 24 -7.70 19.84 21.14
N ILE A 25 -8.53 19.97 22.18
CA ILE A 25 -8.49 19.07 23.35
C ILE A 25 -8.84 17.63 22.96
N THR A 26 -9.89 17.43 22.15
CA THR A 26 -10.26 16.07 21.70
C THR A 26 -9.21 15.43 20.78
N ASP A 27 -8.42 16.25 20.08
CA ASP A 27 -7.34 15.76 19.24
C ASP A 27 -6.08 15.43 20.07
N THR A 28 -5.80 16.14 21.16
CA THR A 28 -4.66 15.82 22.04
C THR A 28 -4.75 14.41 22.65
N ASP A 29 -5.93 14.00 23.15
CA ASP A 29 -6.11 12.64 23.69
C ASP A 29 -5.93 11.56 22.61
N LYS A 30 -6.40 11.81 21.38
CA LYS A 30 -6.19 10.88 20.26
C LYS A 30 -4.72 10.78 19.86
N ILE A 31 -4.02 11.93 19.79
CA ILE A 31 -2.59 11.98 19.47
C ILE A 31 -1.78 11.29 20.56
N ASP A 32 -2.09 11.52 21.84
CA ASP A 32 -1.39 10.90 22.96
C ASP A 32 -1.64 9.39 23.02
N LYS A 33 -2.88 8.95 22.78
CA LYS A 33 -3.19 7.52 22.61
C LYS A 33 -2.44 6.91 21.44
N PHE A 34 -2.38 7.60 20.30
CA PHE A 34 -1.63 7.15 19.14
C PHE A 34 -0.13 7.00 19.45
N ARG A 35 0.48 8.00 20.11
CA ARG A 35 1.88 7.97 20.55
C ARG A 35 2.16 6.86 21.55
N ALA A 36 1.31 6.71 22.57
CA ALA A 36 1.41 5.61 23.52
C ALA A 36 1.31 4.25 22.82
N SER A 37 0.47 4.14 21.78
CA SER A 37 0.36 2.94 20.97
C SER A 37 1.63 2.67 20.15
N ILE A 38 2.24 3.70 19.55
CA ILE A 38 3.53 3.57 18.87
C ILE A 38 4.60 3.07 19.85
N ASP A 39 4.71 3.69 21.01
CA ASP A 39 5.73 3.33 22.00
C ASP A 39 5.55 1.89 22.50
N ALA A 40 4.30 1.46 22.72
CA ALA A 40 3.98 0.10 23.16
C ALA A 40 4.34 -0.99 22.13
N HIS A 41 4.42 -0.64 20.84
CA HIS A 41 4.62 -1.61 19.74
C HIS A 41 5.90 -1.36 18.93
N LEU A 42 6.72 -0.39 19.31
CA LEU A 42 7.95 -0.06 18.60
C LEU A 42 8.92 -1.24 18.54
N ASP A 43 9.10 -1.95 19.66
CA ASP A 43 10.02 -3.09 19.73
C ASP A 43 9.57 -4.25 18.83
N ASP A 44 8.26 -4.54 18.79
CA ASP A 44 7.67 -5.53 17.88
C ASP A 44 7.94 -5.16 16.42
N PHE A 45 7.68 -3.89 16.08
CA PHE A 45 7.95 -3.38 14.74
C PHE A 45 9.45 -3.50 14.36
N LEU A 46 10.35 -3.14 15.26
CA LEU A 46 11.79 -3.24 15.03
C LEU A 46 12.25 -4.70 14.89
N ALA A 47 11.62 -5.62 15.64
CA ALA A 47 11.86 -7.05 15.53
C ALA A 47 11.41 -7.58 14.16
N ASP A 48 10.21 -7.21 13.69
CA ASP A 48 9.69 -7.63 12.39
C ASP A 48 10.51 -7.07 11.24
N ARG A 49 10.89 -5.79 11.30
CA ARG A 49 11.80 -5.18 10.32
C ARG A 49 13.11 -5.96 10.20
N ASN A 50 13.71 -6.31 11.34
CA ASN A 50 14.93 -7.09 11.37
C ASN A 50 14.73 -8.51 10.86
N PHE A 51 13.56 -9.11 11.11
CA PHE A 51 13.18 -10.40 10.56
C PHE A 51 13.11 -10.36 9.03
N VAL A 52 12.33 -9.43 8.46
CA VAL A 52 12.15 -9.27 7.00
C VAL A 52 13.51 -9.09 6.31
N ARG A 53 14.35 -8.20 6.85
CA ARG A 53 15.70 -7.96 6.33
C ARG A 53 16.60 -9.20 6.40
N ARG A 54 16.66 -9.89 7.54
CA ARG A 54 17.55 -11.06 7.70
C ARG A 54 17.12 -12.26 6.87
N LYS A 55 15.81 -12.45 6.70
CA LYS A 55 15.28 -13.55 5.90
C LYS A 55 15.47 -13.35 4.40
N GLY A 56 15.70 -12.10 3.97
CA GLY A 56 15.78 -11.78 2.54
C GLY A 56 14.49 -12.18 1.82
N VAL A 57 13.34 -11.99 2.47
CA VAL A 57 12.01 -12.37 1.92
C VAL A 57 11.83 -11.75 0.54
N PHE A 58 12.20 -10.48 0.45
CA PHE A 58 12.35 -9.75 -0.80
C PHE A 58 13.83 -9.44 -0.92
N PRO A 59 14.55 -10.02 -1.90
CA PRO A 59 15.94 -9.67 -2.14
C PRO A 59 16.05 -8.17 -2.46
N GLU A 60 17.24 -7.60 -2.26
CA GLU A 60 17.54 -6.28 -2.80
C GLU A 60 17.26 -6.31 -4.30
N TYR A 61 16.36 -5.44 -4.76
CA TYR A 61 16.06 -5.27 -6.18
C TYR A 61 17.09 -4.35 -6.79
N GLY A 62 17.47 -4.64 -8.04
CA GLY A 62 18.25 -3.73 -8.85
C GLY A 62 17.43 -2.54 -9.33
N ASN A 63 18.10 -1.62 -10.03
CA ASN A 63 17.48 -0.45 -10.65
C ASN A 63 17.76 -0.41 -12.16
N GLU A 64 18.10 -1.54 -12.77
CA GLU A 64 18.55 -1.60 -14.16
C GLU A 64 17.44 -2.01 -15.12
N HIS A 65 16.61 -2.96 -14.73
CA HIS A 65 15.63 -3.62 -15.60
C HIS A 65 14.20 -3.43 -15.09
N ASP A 66 13.61 -2.31 -15.48
CA ASP A 66 12.25 -1.93 -15.10
C ASP A 66 11.17 -2.75 -15.83
N ALA A 67 10.30 -3.40 -15.06
CA ALA A 67 9.13 -4.12 -15.56
C ALA A 67 7.98 -3.21 -15.99
N GLY A 68 7.98 -1.92 -15.64
CA GLY A 68 6.91 -0.96 -15.94
C GLY A 68 6.53 -0.90 -17.42
N PRO A 69 7.49 -0.66 -18.35
CA PRO A 69 7.22 -0.69 -19.80
C PRO A 69 6.65 -2.02 -20.33
N PHE A 70 6.85 -3.13 -19.60
CA PHE A 70 6.27 -4.42 -19.93
C PHE A 70 4.89 -4.61 -19.29
N LEU A 71 4.74 -4.42 -17.98
CA LEU A 71 3.51 -4.72 -17.25
C LEU A 71 2.43 -3.64 -17.43
N ASN A 72 2.79 -2.37 -17.31
CA ASN A 72 1.83 -1.27 -17.23
C ASN A 72 0.89 -1.19 -18.46
N PRO A 73 1.37 -1.27 -19.71
CA PRO A 73 0.47 -1.23 -20.86
C PRO A 73 -0.40 -2.49 -21.00
N ARG A 74 -0.05 -3.61 -20.35
CA ARG A 74 -0.77 -4.88 -20.47
C ARG A 74 -1.88 -5.04 -19.43
N LEU A 75 -1.90 -4.20 -18.40
CA LEU A 75 -2.87 -4.26 -17.30
C LEU A 75 -4.03 -3.28 -17.52
N ARG A 76 -5.18 -3.64 -16.95
CA ARG A 76 -6.25 -2.66 -16.70
C ARG A 76 -5.84 -1.77 -15.54
N TRP A 77 -6.16 -0.48 -15.64
CA TRP A 77 -5.87 0.50 -14.59
C TRP A 77 -7.17 1.13 -14.13
N GLN A 78 -7.26 1.46 -12.84
CA GLN A 78 -8.40 2.22 -12.33
C GLN A 78 -8.59 3.51 -13.13
N ASP A 79 -9.82 3.82 -13.50
CA ASP A 79 -10.14 5.09 -14.15
C ASP A 79 -10.06 6.23 -13.11
N PRO A 80 -9.18 7.23 -13.30
CA PRO A 80 -9.10 8.37 -12.39
C PRO A 80 -10.41 9.18 -12.32
N ASP A 81 -11.26 9.11 -13.35
CA ASP A 81 -12.52 9.85 -13.46
C ASP A 81 -13.76 8.95 -13.26
N GLY A 82 -13.58 7.63 -13.22
CA GLY A 82 -14.67 6.65 -13.12
C GLY A 82 -15.12 6.29 -11.70
N GLU A 83 -16.15 5.46 -11.59
CA GLU A 83 -16.53 4.81 -10.34
C GLU A 83 -15.45 3.81 -9.87
N TYR A 84 -15.56 3.30 -8.65
CA TYR A 84 -14.53 2.46 -8.04
C TYR A 84 -14.17 1.21 -8.87
N ASP A 85 -15.13 0.69 -9.64
CA ASP A 85 -14.97 -0.49 -10.50
C ASP A 85 -14.80 -0.15 -11.99
N ASP A 86 -14.62 1.13 -12.32
CA ASP A 86 -14.31 1.55 -13.68
C ASP A 86 -12.81 1.42 -13.92
N TYR A 87 -12.47 0.68 -14.96
CA TYR A 87 -11.08 0.46 -15.37
C TYR A 87 -10.88 0.86 -16.82
N LEU A 88 -9.81 1.61 -17.06
CA LEU A 88 -9.29 1.85 -18.39
C LEU A 88 -8.84 0.53 -19.04
N PRO A 89 -9.11 0.33 -20.34
CA PRO A 89 -8.61 -0.83 -21.05
C PRO A 89 -7.07 -0.80 -21.11
N PRO A 90 -6.40 -1.96 -21.22
CA PRO A 90 -4.97 -1.99 -21.41
C PRO A 90 -4.56 -1.27 -22.72
N GLN A 91 -3.37 -0.69 -22.72
CA GLN A 91 -2.82 0.07 -23.85
C GLN A 91 -2.06 -0.81 -24.86
N ALA A 92 -1.69 -2.03 -24.48
CA ALA A 92 -1.05 -3.01 -25.35
C ALA A 92 -2.06 -3.60 -26.37
N PRO A 93 -1.57 -4.28 -27.44
CA PRO A 93 -2.43 -5.11 -28.29
C PRO A 93 -3.23 -6.14 -27.49
N GLU A 94 -4.46 -6.44 -27.93
CA GLU A 94 -5.43 -7.30 -27.21
C GLU A 94 -4.89 -8.69 -26.88
N ASP A 95 -4.08 -9.27 -27.77
CA ASP A 95 -3.41 -10.57 -27.61
C ASP A 95 -2.32 -10.56 -26.52
N GLN A 96 -2.01 -9.40 -25.94
CA GLN A 96 -1.01 -9.21 -24.89
C GLN A 96 -1.61 -8.74 -23.57
N TRP A 97 -2.94 -8.65 -23.48
CA TRP A 97 -3.62 -8.19 -22.28
C TRP A 97 -3.47 -9.18 -21.13
N ILE A 98 -3.12 -8.66 -19.96
CA ILE A 98 -3.14 -9.38 -18.68
C ILE A 98 -4.44 -8.98 -17.99
N ILE A 99 -5.52 -9.68 -18.34
CA ILE A 99 -6.85 -9.49 -17.77
C ILE A 99 -7.28 -10.73 -16.99
N LEU A 100 -8.19 -10.56 -16.03
CA LEU A 100 -8.86 -11.67 -15.38
C LEU A 100 -10.08 -12.06 -16.23
N PRO A 101 -10.09 -13.23 -16.91
CA PRO A 101 -11.28 -13.64 -17.65
C PRO A 101 -12.43 -13.89 -16.68
N GLU A 102 -13.67 -13.62 -17.11
CA GLU A 102 -14.87 -13.76 -16.28
C GLU A 102 -15.01 -15.16 -15.66
N SER A 103 -14.63 -16.21 -16.40
CA SER A 103 -14.65 -17.58 -15.90
C SER A 103 -13.69 -17.81 -14.73
N LEU A 104 -12.48 -17.22 -14.80
CA LEU A 104 -11.50 -17.29 -13.72
C LEU A 104 -11.94 -16.40 -12.55
N GLU A 105 -12.47 -15.20 -12.81
CA GLU A 105 -13.02 -14.33 -11.77
C GLU A 105 -14.14 -15.03 -10.99
N THR A 106 -15.11 -15.62 -11.71
CA THR A 106 -16.21 -16.38 -11.12
C THR A 106 -15.70 -17.55 -10.28
N PHE A 107 -14.76 -18.34 -10.80
CA PHE A 107 -14.19 -19.45 -10.05
C PHE A 107 -13.48 -18.98 -8.77
N LEU A 108 -12.71 -17.90 -8.84
CA LEU A 108 -11.99 -17.37 -7.68
C LEU A 108 -12.94 -16.77 -6.64
N ASP A 109 -14.07 -16.21 -7.07
CA ASP A 109 -15.13 -15.68 -6.20
C ASP A 109 -15.95 -16.78 -5.52
N GLU A 110 -16.12 -17.93 -6.18
CA GLU A 110 -16.82 -19.11 -5.64
C GLU A 110 -15.97 -19.90 -4.65
N CYS A 111 -14.64 -19.85 -4.77
CA CYS A 111 -13.73 -20.51 -3.85
C CYS A 111 -13.61 -19.70 -2.54
N GLU A 112 -13.86 -20.31 -1.39
CA GLU A 112 -13.44 -19.70 -0.13
C GLU A 112 -11.92 -19.56 -0.10
N VAL A 113 -11.42 -18.67 0.76
CA VAL A 113 -9.99 -18.33 0.80
C VAL A 113 -9.16 -19.59 1.06
N GLY A 114 -8.45 -20.05 0.04
CA GLY A 114 -7.58 -21.24 0.09
C GLY A 114 -8.18 -22.52 -0.51
N GLU A 115 -9.48 -22.55 -0.85
CA GLU A 115 -10.10 -23.73 -1.45
C GLU A 115 -9.65 -23.99 -2.89
N TRP A 116 -9.11 -22.98 -3.58
CA TRP A 116 -8.59 -23.14 -4.94
C TRP A 116 -7.50 -24.23 -5.03
N THR A 117 -6.75 -24.49 -3.96
CA THR A 117 -5.75 -25.57 -3.93
C THR A 117 -6.37 -26.97 -3.89
N GLN A 118 -7.68 -27.07 -3.64
CA GLN A 118 -8.47 -28.29 -3.75
C GLN A 118 -8.96 -28.58 -5.16
N ARG A 119 -8.97 -27.55 -6.02
CA ARG A 119 -9.48 -27.61 -7.39
C ARG A 119 -8.36 -27.30 -8.40
N LEU A 120 -7.15 -27.85 -8.18
CA LEU A 120 -5.98 -27.58 -9.02
C LEU A 120 -6.18 -27.99 -10.47
N ASP A 121 -6.84 -29.13 -10.73
CA ASP A 121 -7.10 -29.61 -12.09
C ASP A 121 -8.02 -28.64 -12.84
N GLU A 122 -9.10 -28.18 -12.19
CA GLU A 122 -10.05 -27.22 -12.76
C GLU A 122 -9.36 -25.87 -13.04
N LEU A 123 -8.57 -25.38 -12.08
CA LEU A 123 -7.85 -24.12 -12.22
C LEU A 123 -6.76 -24.20 -13.30
N ALA A 124 -6.05 -25.32 -13.40
CA ALA A 124 -5.01 -25.51 -14.42
C ALA A 124 -5.57 -25.63 -15.84
N ALA A 125 -6.79 -26.16 -15.97
CA ALA A 125 -7.51 -26.32 -17.23
C ALA A 125 -8.08 -25.01 -17.81
N MET A 126 -8.11 -23.92 -17.04
CA MET A 126 -8.61 -22.64 -17.53
C MET A 126 -7.76 -22.09 -18.67
N GLU A 127 -8.42 -21.55 -19.70
CA GLU A 127 -7.78 -20.98 -20.90
C GLU A 127 -7.29 -19.55 -20.65
N VAL A 128 -6.21 -19.42 -19.87
CA VAL A 128 -5.56 -18.13 -19.58
C VAL A 128 -4.09 -18.16 -19.96
N ASP A 129 -3.57 -17.12 -20.61
CA ASP A 129 -2.13 -17.05 -20.93
C ASP A 129 -1.32 -16.66 -19.69
N THR A 130 -0.53 -17.60 -19.16
CA THR A 130 0.39 -17.35 -18.04
C THR A 130 1.86 -17.31 -18.47
N SER A 131 2.13 -17.31 -19.79
CA SER A 131 3.49 -17.34 -20.35
C SER A 131 4.28 -16.04 -20.10
N TRP A 132 3.59 -14.94 -19.84
CA TRP A 132 4.21 -13.67 -19.50
C TRP A 132 4.92 -13.68 -18.14
N ILE A 133 4.51 -14.54 -17.20
CA ILE A 133 5.11 -14.61 -15.85
C ILE A 133 6.56 -15.06 -15.93
N GLY A 134 6.89 -16.01 -16.80
CA GLY A 134 8.27 -16.43 -17.01
C GLY A 134 9.18 -15.34 -17.58
N LYS A 135 8.61 -14.38 -18.33
CA LYS A 135 9.35 -13.22 -18.84
C LYS A 135 9.74 -12.25 -17.74
N LEU A 136 9.10 -12.31 -16.57
CA LEU A 136 9.35 -11.38 -15.48
C LEU A 136 10.77 -11.51 -14.92
N SER A 137 11.37 -12.70 -14.99
CA SER A 137 12.72 -12.97 -14.53
C SER A 137 13.82 -12.09 -15.15
N GLY A 138 13.52 -11.40 -16.26
CA GLY A 138 14.41 -10.42 -16.89
C GLY A 138 14.35 -9.00 -16.29
N PHE A 139 13.48 -8.77 -15.30
CA PHE A 139 13.33 -7.48 -14.62
C PHE A 139 13.84 -7.58 -13.18
N ASP A 140 14.24 -6.45 -12.62
CA ASP A 140 14.70 -6.37 -11.23
C ASP A 140 13.78 -5.50 -10.37
N HIS A 141 13.03 -4.57 -10.96
CA HIS A 141 12.04 -3.75 -10.29
C HIS A 141 10.84 -3.44 -11.17
N TRP A 142 9.80 -2.85 -10.57
CA TRP A 142 8.62 -2.40 -11.28
C TRP A 142 8.28 -0.96 -10.89
N GLU A 143 8.43 -0.04 -11.85
CA GLU A 143 8.01 1.36 -11.71
C GLU A 143 6.54 1.54 -12.16
N LEU A 144 5.64 1.85 -11.23
CA LEU A 144 4.21 2.00 -11.55
C LEU A 144 3.90 3.27 -12.33
N LEU A 145 4.69 4.33 -12.15
CA LEU A 145 4.38 5.64 -12.74
C LEU A 145 4.89 5.77 -14.16
N ARG A 146 5.73 4.86 -14.63
CA ARG A 146 6.32 4.92 -15.97
C ARG A 146 5.45 4.16 -16.96
N SER A 147 5.14 4.75 -18.12
CA SER A 147 4.35 4.05 -19.16
C SER A 147 2.99 3.55 -18.65
N SER A 148 2.35 4.30 -17.76
CA SER A 148 1.03 4.01 -17.18
C SER A 148 0.09 5.21 -17.30
N PRO A 149 -1.23 5.02 -17.10
CA PRO A 149 -2.17 6.13 -16.98
C PRO A 149 -1.81 7.13 -15.88
N ALA A 150 -1.15 6.67 -14.80
CA ALA A 150 -0.64 7.54 -13.76
C ALA A 150 0.38 8.57 -14.30
N ALA A 151 1.19 8.20 -15.29
CA ALA A 151 2.15 9.10 -15.92
C ALA A 151 1.45 10.29 -16.60
N ALA A 152 0.34 10.02 -17.30
CA ALA A 152 -0.45 11.03 -17.99
C ALA A 152 -1.09 11.99 -16.98
N LEU A 153 -1.73 11.42 -15.95
CA LEU A 153 -2.35 12.21 -14.87
C LEU A 153 -1.34 13.12 -14.17
N LEU A 154 -0.15 12.62 -13.85
CA LEU A 154 0.92 13.42 -13.23
C LEU A 154 1.48 14.50 -14.16
N GLY A 155 1.43 14.30 -15.47
CA GLY A 155 1.79 15.32 -16.46
C GLY A 155 0.79 16.47 -16.54
N GLU A 156 -0.49 16.18 -16.27
CA GLU A 156 -1.58 17.16 -16.27
C GLU A 156 -1.72 17.87 -14.91
N ASP A 157 -1.66 17.10 -13.81
CA ASP A 157 -1.71 17.57 -12.44
C ASP A 157 -0.57 16.93 -11.61
N PRO A 158 0.59 17.60 -11.48
CA PRO A 158 1.69 17.11 -10.66
C PRO A 158 1.35 17.11 -9.17
N ASP A 159 0.29 17.82 -8.76
CA ASP A 159 -0.24 17.89 -7.40
C ASP A 159 -1.43 16.96 -7.18
N VAL A 160 -1.52 15.87 -7.94
CA VAL A 160 -2.37 14.74 -7.57
C VAL A 160 -1.80 14.01 -6.34
N GLY A 161 -2.66 13.66 -5.39
CA GLY A 161 -2.27 12.89 -4.20
C GLY A 161 -2.14 11.40 -4.52
N GLN A 162 -1.39 10.65 -3.70
CA GLN A 162 -1.13 9.22 -3.93
C GLN A 162 -2.42 8.38 -4.02
N VAL A 163 -3.46 8.77 -3.28
CA VAL A 163 -4.76 8.09 -3.27
C VAL A 163 -5.55 8.27 -4.57
N SER A 164 -5.26 9.32 -5.33
CA SER A 164 -5.94 9.62 -6.59
C SER A 164 -5.16 9.10 -7.81
N ILE A 165 -4.01 8.47 -7.58
CA ILE A 165 -3.19 7.89 -8.64
C ILE A 165 -3.81 6.55 -9.05
N PRO A 166 -4.15 6.37 -10.34
CA PRO A 166 -4.58 5.08 -10.87
C PRO A 166 -3.64 3.96 -10.48
N HIS A 167 -4.20 2.83 -10.05
CA HIS A 167 -3.44 1.61 -9.79
C HIS A 167 -3.86 0.50 -10.77
N PRO A 168 -2.99 -0.47 -11.07
CA PRO A 168 -3.36 -1.59 -11.91
C PRO A 168 -4.38 -2.48 -11.19
N ARG A 169 -5.16 -3.24 -11.97
CA ARG A 169 -6.07 -4.27 -11.44
C ARG A 169 -5.26 -5.48 -10.95
N TRP A 170 -4.85 -5.43 -9.69
CA TRP A 170 -4.01 -6.46 -9.08
C TRP A 170 -4.63 -7.87 -9.09
N SER A 171 -5.96 -8.01 -9.08
CA SER A 171 -6.61 -9.32 -9.14
C SER A 171 -6.29 -10.11 -10.41
N ALA A 172 -6.04 -9.44 -11.54
CA ALA A 172 -5.61 -10.11 -12.77
C ALA A 172 -4.25 -10.79 -12.58
N LEU A 173 -3.29 -10.10 -11.95
CA LEU A 173 -1.95 -10.62 -11.70
C LEU A 173 -2.00 -11.80 -10.73
N THR A 174 -2.70 -11.65 -9.60
CA THR A 174 -2.74 -12.68 -8.56
C THR A 174 -3.56 -13.89 -9.00
N GLY A 175 -4.68 -13.70 -9.70
CA GLY A 175 -5.48 -14.79 -10.24
C GLY A 175 -4.70 -15.62 -11.27
N GLN A 176 -4.00 -14.97 -12.19
CA GLN A 176 -3.17 -15.66 -13.18
C GLN A 176 -1.94 -16.34 -12.55
N ALA A 177 -1.35 -15.78 -11.50
CA ALA A 177 -0.28 -16.42 -10.74
C ALA A 177 -0.74 -17.74 -10.09
N ARG A 178 -1.99 -17.81 -9.58
CA ARG A 178 -2.57 -19.06 -9.06
C ARG A 178 -2.77 -20.12 -10.15
N VAL A 179 -3.27 -19.72 -11.33
CA VAL A 179 -3.36 -20.62 -12.51
C VAL A 179 -1.98 -21.14 -12.90
N HIS A 180 -0.97 -20.26 -12.89
CA HIS A 180 0.40 -20.62 -13.22
C HIS A 180 0.98 -21.64 -12.23
N LEU A 181 0.78 -21.43 -10.93
CA LEU A 181 1.16 -22.40 -9.89
C LEU A 181 0.43 -23.75 -10.06
N ALA A 182 -0.88 -23.73 -10.29
CA ALA A 182 -1.66 -24.96 -10.52
C ALA A 182 -1.13 -25.75 -11.72
N ARG A 183 -0.86 -25.08 -12.84
CA ARG A 183 -0.21 -25.70 -14.01
C ARG A 183 1.18 -26.21 -13.70
N GLY A 184 1.94 -25.51 -12.85
CA GLY A 184 3.23 -25.98 -12.35
C GLY A 184 3.11 -27.32 -11.62
N VAL A 185 2.08 -27.49 -10.78
CA VAL A 185 1.79 -28.78 -10.13
C VAL A 185 1.43 -29.85 -11.16
N ILE A 186 0.42 -29.60 -12.00
CA ILE A 186 -0.12 -30.61 -12.93
C ILE A 186 0.94 -31.06 -13.96
N ASN A 187 1.78 -30.14 -14.42
CA ASN A 187 2.78 -30.42 -15.45
C ASN A 187 4.15 -30.83 -14.89
N GLY A 188 4.29 -30.98 -13.57
CA GLY A 188 5.58 -31.33 -12.94
C GLY A 188 6.65 -30.23 -13.05
N ARG A 189 6.23 -28.96 -13.19
CA ARG A 189 7.09 -27.76 -13.30
C ARG A 189 6.90 -26.79 -12.13
N LEU A 190 6.60 -27.34 -10.96
CA LEU A 190 6.28 -26.55 -9.77
C LEU A 190 7.46 -25.69 -9.31
N ARG A 191 8.70 -26.19 -9.44
CA ARG A 191 9.90 -25.43 -9.03
C ARG A 191 10.03 -24.13 -9.82
N GLU A 192 9.87 -24.21 -11.13
CA GLU A 192 9.90 -23.04 -12.03
C GLU A 192 8.75 -22.09 -11.70
N ALA A 193 7.54 -22.62 -11.57
CA ALA A 193 6.37 -21.81 -11.26
C ALA A 193 6.50 -21.04 -9.94
N LEU A 194 7.05 -21.68 -8.91
CA LEU A 194 7.34 -21.03 -7.63
C LEU A 194 8.36 -19.90 -7.77
N ALA A 195 9.44 -20.12 -8.54
CA ALA A 195 10.46 -19.09 -8.75
C ALA A 195 9.88 -17.88 -9.48
N GLU A 196 9.06 -18.12 -10.50
CA GLU A 196 8.40 -17.09 -11.30
C GLU A 196 7.35 -16.30 -10.48
N THR A 197 6.50 -16.98 -9.69
CA THR A 197 5.54 -16.32 -8.79
C THR A 197 6.21 -15.53 -7.67
N ARG A 198 7.29 -16.05 -7.07
CA ARG A 198 8.07 -15.29 -6.08
C ARG A 198 8.73 -14.06 -6.69
N HIS A 199 9.15 -14.15 -7.95
CA HIS A 199 9.68 -13.00 -8.66
C HIS A 199 8.61 -11.94 -8.93
N LEU A 200 7.37 -12.34 -9.28
CA LEU A 200 6.23 -11.42 -9.33
C LEU A 200 5.98 -10.74 -7.96
N ALA A 201 6.04 -11.48 -6.86
CA ALA A 201 5.91 -10.92 -5.51
C ALA A 201 7.00 -9.89 -5.22
N MET A 202 8.25 -10.16 -5.61
CA MET A 202 9.36 -9.21 -5.50
C MET A 202 9.09 -7.94 -6.32
N LEU A 203 8.66 -8.06 -7.58
CA LEU A 203 8.34 -6.91 -8.42
C LEU A 203 7.19 -6.08 -7.82
N ALA A 204 6.14 -6.72 -7.32
CA ALA A 204 5.04 -6.03 -6.62
C ALA A 204 5.53 -5.26 -5.39
N TYR A 205 6.40 -5.87 -4.58
CA TYR A 205 7.02 -5.22 -3.42
C TYR A 205 7.89 -4.03 -3.83
N SER A 206 8.61 -4.15 -4.95
CA SER A 206 9.45 -3.10 -5.50
C SER A 206 8.66 -1.88 -6.01
N THR A 207 7.33 -1.92 -6.12
CA THR A 207 6.56 -0.74 -6.57
C THR A 207 6.61 0.43 -5.58
N GLU A 208 7.15 0.22 -4.37
CA GLU A 208 7.19 1.20 -3.28
C GLU A 208 5.80 1.73 -2.91
N THR A 209 4.75 0.93 -3.14
CA THR A 209 3.38 1.25 -2.72
C THR A 209 2.88 0.28 -1.65
N LEU A 210 1.95 0.71 -0.82
CA LEU A 210 1.37 -0.14 0.23
C LEU A 210 0.59 -1.30 -0.40
N ILE A 211 -0.12 -1.02 -1.49
CA ILE A 211 -0.87 -2.04 -2.23
C ILE A 211 0.08 -3.08 -2.82
N GLY A 212 1.18 -2.66 -3.47
CA GLY A 212 2.18 -3.59 -4.01
C GLY A 212 2.83 -4.47 -2.93
N ALA A 213 3.14 -3.91 -1.75
CA ALA A 213 3.65 -4.68 -0.62
C ALA A 213 2.61 -5.67 -0.06
N THR A 214 1.33 -5.31 -0.06
CA THR A 214 0.23 -6.20 0.33
C THR A 214 0.09 -7.36 -0.65
N ILE A 215 0.14 -7.07 -1.96
CA ILE A 215 0.09 -8.10 -3.01
C ILE A 215 1.29 -9.05 -2.91
N ALA A 216 2.50 -8.52 -2.70
CA ALA A 216 3.69 -9.33 -2.48
C ALA A 216 3.53 -10.30 -1.30
N SER A 217 2.96 -9.81 -0.19
CA SER A 217 2.65 -10.66 0.98
C SER A 217 1.56 -11.69 0.67
N ALA A 218 0.57 -11.36 -0.15
CA ALA A 218 -0.52 -12.26 -0.53
C ALA A 218 -0.01 -13.43 -1.39
N GLU A 219 0.88 -13.16 -2.37
CA GLU A 219 1.51 -14.20 -3.20
C GLU A 219 2.27 -15.23 -2.36
N LEU A 220 3.04 -14.79 -1.37
CA LEU A 220 3.71 -15.68 -0.42
C LEU A 220 2.72 -16.49 0.43
N GLY A 221 1.52 -15.94 0.66
CA GLY A 221 0.41 -16.65 1.30
C GLY A 221 -0.20 -17.73 0.40
N PHE A 222 -0.38 -17.46 -0.89
CA PHE A 222 -0.87 -18.46 -1.85
C PHE A 222 0.10 -19.62 -1.98
N GLU A 223 1.40 -19.33 -2.04
CA GLU A 223 2.45 -20.35 -2.04
C GLU A 223 2.33 -21.29 -0.84
N ALA A 224 2.21 -20.73 0.37
CA ALA A 224 2.14 -21.55 1.57
C ALA A 224 0.87 -22.39 1.65
N ARG A 225 -0.29 -21.83 1.24
CA ARG A 225 -1.54 -22.60 1.17
C ARG A 225 -1.41 -23.76 0.18
N LEU A 226 -0.75 -23.54 -0.95
CA LEU A 226 -0.48 -24.62 -1.92
C LEU A 226 0.42 -25.69 -1.31
N HIS A 227 1.47 -25.29 -0.59
CA HIS A 227 2.35 -26.23 0.11
C HIS A 227 1.58 -27.07 1.13
N ASP A 228 0.81 -26.44 2.02
CA ASP A 228 0.03 -27.13 3.06
C ASP A 228 -1.00 -28.10 2.43
N SER A 229 -1.62 -27.68 1.33
CA SER A 229 -2.56 -28.49 0.56
C SER A 229 -1.91 -29.72 -0.09
N LEU A 230 -0.67 -29.59 -0.59
CA LEU A 230 0.06 -30.72 -1.18
C LEU A 230 0.62 -31.64 -0.09
N ALA A 231 1.06 -31.08 1.04
CA ALA A 231 1.48 -31.84 2.22
C ALA A 231 0.33 -32.71 2.76
N ALA A 232 -0.88 -32.15 2.88
CA ALA A 232 -2.07 -32.87 3.33
C ALA A 232 -2.48 -34.03 2.41
N ARG A 233 -2.02 -34.04 1.16
CA ARG A 233 -2.26 -35.11 0.17
C ARG A 233 -1.07 -36.04 -0.03
N GLU A 234 -0.01 -35.89 0.77
CA GLU A 234 1.25 -36.61 0.59
C GLU A 234 1.84 -36.44 -0.83
N ALA A 235 1.58 -35.27 -1.43
CA ALA A 235 1.91 -34.93 -2.82
C ALA A 235 2.98 -33.82 -2.92
N LEU A 236 3.79 -33.64 -1.87
CA LEU A 236 4.92 -32.70 -1.93
C LEU A 236 5.97 -33.18 -2.93
N PRO A 237 6.60 -32.25 -3.67
CA PRO A 237 7.68 -32.60 -4.58
C PRO A 237 8.93 -33.05 -3.80
N GLU A 238 9.84 -33.78 -4.45
CA GLU A 238 11.09 -34.25 -3.84
C GLU A 238 12.10 -33.12 -3.53
N PHE A 239 11.90 -31.92 -4.09
CA PHE A 239 12.82 -30.81 -3.86
C PHE A 239 12.56 -30.07 -2.56
N GLU A 240 13.61 -29.45 -2.01
CA GLU A 240 13.48 -28.59 -0.84
C GLU A 240 12.65 -27.34 -1.16
N TRP A 241 11.41 -27.32 -0.71
CA TRP A 241 10.50 -26.19 -0.84
C TRP A 241 10.42 -25.42 0.48
N LYS A 242 11.14 -24.29 0.56
CA LYS A 242 11.12 -23.40 1.72
C LYS A 242 9.96 -22.43 1.65
N VAL A 243 8.87 -22.72 2.33
CA VAL A 243 7.77 -21.77 2.56
C VAL A 243 8.00 -20.96 3.82
N LEU A 244 7.47 -19.74 3.84
CA LEU A 244 7.34 -18.98 5.08
C LEU A 244 6.21 -19.60 5.90
N ASP A 245 6.46 -19.90 7.17
CA ASP A 245 5.41 -20.37 8.07
C ASP A 245 4.40 -19.25 8.39
N GLU A 246 3.29 -19.59 9.05
CA GLU A 246 2.23 -18.64 9.37
C GLU A 246 2.72 -17.47 10.22
N ALA A 247 3.54 -17.72 11.24
CA ALA A 247 4.07 -16.68 12.10
C ALA A 247 4.99 -15.73 11.32
N GLN A 248 5.80 -16.25 10.40
CA GLN A 248 6.66 -15.47 9.53
C GLN A 248 5.87 -14.60 8.56
N ARG A 249 4.83 -15.16 7.91
CA ARG A 249 3.91 -14.40 7.05
C ARG A 249 3.20 -13.31 7.83
N PHE A 250 2.76 -13.62 9.05
CA PHE A 250 2.16 -12.66 9.94
C PHE A 250 3.11 -11.52 10.30
N GLN A 251 4.38 -11.80 10.63
CA GLN A 251 5.38 -10.77 10.90
C GLN A 251 5.64 -9.87 9.69
N ILE A 252 5.72 -10.42 8.48
CA ILE A 252 5.88 -9.62 7.24
C ILE A 252 4.68 -8.69 7.06
N ARG A 253 3.47 -9.23 7.20
CA ARG A 253 2.23 -8.45 7.09
C ARG A 253 2.21 -7.34 8.14
N ARG A 254 2.46 -7.67 9.40
CA ARG A 254 2.50 -6.71 10.51
C ARG A 254 3.52 -5.60 10.23
N TYR A 255 4.72 -5.94 9.78
CA TYR A 255 5.72 -4.96 9.33
C TYR A 255 5.17 -4.03 8.24
N VAL A 256 4.64 -4.57 7.14
CA VAL A 256 4.12 -3.78 6.00
C VAL A 256 3.02 -2.80 6.44
N PHE A 257 2.06 -3.24 7.25
CA PHE A 257 0.94 -2.39 7.68
C PHE A 257 1.33 -1.41 8.81
N SER A 258 2.22 -1.81 9.71
CA SER A 258 2.74 -0.93 10.78
C SER A 258 3.50 0.27 10.22
N MET A 259 4.17 0.10 9.08
CA MET A 259 4.92 1.16 8.42
C MET A 259 4.04 2.37 8.08
N GLU A 260 2.87 2.16 7.46
CA GLU A 260 1.93 3.24 7.15
C GLU A 260 1.61 4.10 8.38
N LYS A 261 1.35 3.43 9.51
CA LYS A 261 0.97 4.12 10.74
C LYS A 261 2.15 4.84 11.36
N LEU A 262 3.34 4.27 11.31
CA LEU A 262 4.53 4.85 11.93
C LEU A 262 5.12 6.04 11.14
N PHE A 263 4.88 6.15 9.84
CA PHE A 263 5.27 7.32 9.05
C PHE A 263 4.15 8.35 9.02
N SER A 264 3.92 9.00 10.16
CA SER A 264 2.90 10.04 10.34
C SER A 264 3.51 11.30 10.95
N LEU A 265 2.86 12.45 10.74
CA LEU A 265 3.21 13.73 11.40
C LEU A 265 3.17 13.63 12.93
N TRP A 266 2.39 12.67 13.45
CA TRP A 266 2.18 12.47 14.89
C TRP A 266 3.24 11.59 15.55
N THR A 267 4.04 10.88 14.76
CA THR A 267 5.07 9.96 15.26
C THR A 267 6.17 10.74 15.99
N PRO A 268 6.57 10.34 17.20
CA PRO A 268 7.63 11.03 17.92
C PRO A 268 8.95 11.08 17.12
N PRO A 269 9.69 12.20 17.18
CA PRO A 269 10.92 12.36 16.40
C PRO A 269 11.99 11.29 16.60
N ASP A 270 12.18 10.86 17.84
CA ASP A 270 13.15 9.83 18.18
C ASP A 270 12.71 8.46 17.66
N VAL A 271 11.39 8.20 17.57
CA VAL A 271 10.84 7.00 16.97
C VAL A 271 11.06 6.99 15.46
N LEU A 272 10.71 8.09 14.76
CA LEU A 272 10.99 8.25 13.33
C LEU A 272 12.47 7.98 13.02
N ALA A 273 13.38 8.52 13.83
CA ALA A 273 14.82 8.30 13.65
C ALA A 273 15.25 6.82 13.84
N LYS A 274 14.57 6.05 14.69
CA LYS A 274 14.88 4.62 14.97
C LYS A 274 14.33 3.68 13.91
N ILE A 275 13.11 3.92 13.43
CA ILE A 275 12.43 3.04 12.46
C ILE A 275 12.97 3.21 11.04
N PHE A 276 13.57 4.37 10.78
CA PHE A 276 14.09 4.76 9.50
C PHE A 276 15.28 3.88 9.03
N VAL A 277 15.18 3.31 7.82
CA VAL A 277 16.25 2.51 7.17
C VAL A 277 16.30 2.87 5.67
N PRO A 278 17.42 3.37 5.14
CA PRO A 278 17.58 3.61 3.70
C PRO A 278 17.39 2.34 2.85
N GLY A 279 16.89 2.50 1.62
CA GLY A 279 16.81 1.43 0.63
C GLY A 279 15.74 0.35 0.86
N SER A 280 14.77 0.55 1.76
CA SER A 280 13.66 -0.40 1.95
C SER A 280 12.38 0.08 1.21
N PRO A 281 11.77 -0.74 0.33
CA PRO A 281 10.50 -0.40 -0.33
C PRO A 281 9.37 -0.14 0.64
N ALA A 282 9.32 -0.89 1.74
CA ALA A 282 8.31 -0.65 2.77
C ALA A 282 8.51 0.74 3.42
N VAL A 283 9.77 1.18 3.56
CA VAL A 283 10.11 2.54 4.02
C VAL A 283 9.69 3.57 2.99
N CYS A 284 9.99 3.36 1.72
CA CYS A 284 9.56 4.26 0.65
C CYS A 284 8.03 4.36 0.60
N SER A 285 7.33 3.24 0.59
CA SER A 285 5.86 3.15 0.61
C SER A 285 5.23 3.92 1.76
N ALA A 286 5.70 3.69 2.98
CA ALA A 286 5.13 4.36 4.14
C ALA A 286 5.51 5.83 4.21
N LEU A 287 6.77 6.17 3.88
CA LEU A 287 7.21 7.55 3.77
C LEU A 287 6.34 8.29 2.75
N MET A 288 6.07 7.69 1.60
CA MET A 288 5.24 8.25 0.55
C MET A 288 3.79 8.48 0.98
N LYS A 289 3.17 7.51 1.65
CA LYS A 289 1.81 7.67 2.21
C LYS A 289 1.75 8.76 3.29
N GLY A 290 2.76 8.80 4.16
CA GLY A 290 2.91 9.80 5.21
C GLY A 290 3.13 11.21 4.66
N ILE A 291 4.05 11.34 3.70
CA ILE A 291 4.36 12.58 2.99
C ILE A 291 3.12 13.13 2.28
N ASP A 292 2.39 12.30 1.55
CA ASP A 292 1.21 12.76 0.80
C ASP A 292 0.16 13.38 1.74
N SER A 293 -0.12 12.70 2.86
CA SER A 293 -1.04 13.16 3.89
C SER A 293 -0.52 14.45 4.55
N ALA A 294 0.75 14.49 4.91
CA ALA A 294 1.37 15.62 5.60
C ALA A 294 1.53 16.85 4.69
N ALA A 295 1.85 16.66 3.41
CA ALA A 295 1.91 17.72 2.39
C ALA A 295 0.54 18.38 2.23
N SER A 296 -0.50 17.55 2.04
CA SER A 296 -1.88 18.02 1.89
C SER A 296 -2.39 18.78 3.11
N ALA A 297 -1.92 18.41 4.31
CA ALA A 297 -2.34 19.01 5.57
C ALA A 297 -1.48 20.19 6.06
N ARG A 298 -0.33 20.47 5.43
CA ARG A 298 0.68 21.43 5.93
C ARG A 298 0.10 22.81 6.21
N LYS A 299 -0.76 23.31 5.33
CA LYS A 299 -1.43 24.61 5.50
C LYS A 299 -2.31 24.73 6.75
N PHE A 300 -2.73 23.62 7.34
CA PHE A 300 -3.58 23.59 8.54
C PHE A 300 -2.77 23.43 9.83
N PHE A 301 -1.52 22.95 9.73
CA PHE A 301 -0.69 22.60 10.89
C PHE A 301 0.52 23.51 11.08
N GLU A 302 0.83 24.39 10.13
CA GLU A 302 1.74 25.51 10.36
C GLU A 302 0.97 26.69 10.99
N PRO A 303 1.31 27.09 12.23
CA PRO A 303 0.51 28.05 12.98
C PRO A 303 0.54 29.43 12.34
N ARG A 304 -0.63 30.02 12.15
CA ARG A 304 -0.87 31.40 11.74
C ARG A 304 -1.27 32.29 12.90
N PHE A 305 -1.86 31.70 13.93
CA PHE A 305 -2.29 32.41 15.13
C PHE A 305 -1.55 31.91 16.38
N PRO A 306 -1.32 32.77 17.40
CA PRO A 306 -0.55 32.39 18.60
C PRO A 306 -1.11 31.22 19.43
N PHE A 307 -2.37 30.84 19.20
CA PHE A 307 -3.06 29.78 19.94
C PHE A 307 -3.15 28.45 19.17
N GLU A 308 -2.65 28.40 17.94
CA GLU A 308 -2.58 27.16 17.17
C GLU A 308 -1.36 26.34 17.62
N SER A 309 -1.53 25.01 17.63
CA SER A 309 -0.42 24.10 17.90
C SER A 309 0.67 24.25 16.83
N ASP A 310 1.92 24.39 17.25
CA ASP A 310 3.06 24.55 16.35
C ASP A 310 3.63 23.19 15.92
N TYR A 311 3.29 22.75 14.71
CA TYR A 311 3.82 21.51 14.13
C TYR A 311 5.05 21.71 13.26
N ARG A 312 5.60 22.92 13.14
CA ARG A 312 6.83 23.18 12.36
C ARG A 312 8.01 22.28 12.77
N PRO A 313 8.23 21.93 14.06
CA PRO A 313 9.28 20.98 14.43
C PRO A 313 9.09 19.58 13.84
N ALA A 314 7.84 19.11 13.73
CA ALA A 314 7.52 17.82 13.12
C ALA A 314 7.74 17.85 11.60
N TYR A 315 7.33 18.93 10.93
CA TYR A 315 7.61 19.15 9.50
C TYR A 315 9.12 19.23 9.22
N ALA A 316 9.88 19.97 10.04
CA ALA A 316 11.34 20.07 9.88
C ALA A 316 12.04 18.72 10.05
N LEU A 317 11.49 17.80 10.87
CA LEU A 317 11.99 16.44 10.95
C LEU A 317 11.65 15.65 9.68
N LEU A 318 10.39 15.71 9.22
CA LEU A 318 10.00 15.07 7.98
C LEU A 318 10.86 15.57 6.82
N ASP A 319 11.13 16.87 6.71
CA ASP A 319 12.03 17.45 5.70
C ASP A 319 13.42 16.78 5.72
N ARG A 320 13.98 16.50 6.90
CA ARG A 320 15.26 15.77 7.05
C ARG A 320 15.14 14.30 6.64
N VAL A 321 14.02 13.65 6.94
CA VAL A 321 13.76 12.27 6.52
C VAL A 321 13.58 12.21 5.01
N VAL A 322 12.72 13.05 4.42
CA VAL A 322 12.49 13.10 2.97
C VAL A 322 13.80 13.39 2.22
N SER A 323 14.57 14.39 2.63
CA SER A 323 15.83 14.73 1.95
C SER A 323 16.89 13.63 2.01
N ARG A 324 16.96 12.88 3.11
CA ARG A 324 17.94 11.79 3.25
C ARG A 324 17.57 10.53 2.46
N VAL A 325 16.28 10.33 2.18
CA VAL A 325 15.72 9.00 1.88
C VAL A 325 14.94 8.99 0.60
N GLY A 326 14.22 10.07 0.34
CA GLY A 326 13.54 10.29 -0.93
C GLY A 326 14.51 10.31 -2.10
N ALA A 327 15.82 10.38 -1.86
CA ALA A 327 16.84 10.15 -2.89
C ALA A 327 16.92 8.67 -3.35
N ASP A 328 16.63 7.73 -2.44
CA ASP A 328 16.68 6.28 -2.69
C ASP A 328 15.32 5.72 -3.13
N CYS A 329 14.23 6.46 -2.91
CA CYS A 329 12.88 6.07 -3.33
C CYS A 329 12.59 6.51 -4.76
N ARG A 330 11.89 5.66 -5.52
CA ARG A 330 11.57 5.87 -6.94
C ARG A 330 10.31 6.67 -7.21
N LEU A 331 9.40 6.76 -6.23
CA LEU A 331 8.20 7.61 -6.28
C LEU A 331 8.53 9.11 -6.17
N THR A 332 9.23 9.62 -7.18
CA THR A 332 9.81 10.98 -7.23
C THR A 332 8.76 12.08 -7.17
N HIS A 333 7.56 11.87 -7.72
CA HIS A 333 6.49 12.87 -7.73
C HIS A 333 6.03 13.28 -6.34
N LEU A 334 6.03 12.36 -5.36
CA LEU A 334 5.64 12.68 -3.98
C LEU A 334 6.71 13.49 -3.25
N ARG A 335 7.98 13.27 -3.58
CA ARG A 335 9.07 14.14 -3.10
C ARG A 335 8.90 15.54 -3.66
N GLU A 336 8.61 15.67 -4.94
CA GLU A 336 8.37 16.98 -5.56
C GLU A 336 7.11 17.66 -4.99
N ARG A 337 6.03 16.91 -4.76
CA ARG A 337 4.83 17.38 -4.06
C ARG A 337 5.15 17.89 -2.65
N TRP A 338 6.00 17.18 -1.91
CA TRP A 338 6.47 17.61 -0.59
C TRP A 338 7.25 18.91 -0.66
N GLU A 339 8.20 19.02 -1.58
CA GLU A 339 9.01 20.22 -1.80
C GLU A 339 8.15 21.43 -2.17
N ARG A 340 7.14 21.24 -3.05
CA ARG A 340 6.17 22.28 -3.38
C ARG A 340 5.34 22.69 -2.16
N ALA A 341 4.81 21.74 -1.38
CA ALA A 341 4.09 22.04 -0.15
C ALA A 341 4.95 22.81 0.86
N ALA A 342 6.26 22.53 0.91
CA ALA A 342 7.21 23.23 1.77
C ALA A 342 7.46 24.68 1.32
N ALA A 343 7.50 24.92 0.01
CA ALA A 343 7.68 26.24 -0.58
C ALA A 343 6.40 27.09 -0.51
N ASP A 344 5.24 26.48 -0.78
CA ASP A 344 3.91 27.08 -0.72
C ASP A 344 2.88 26.04 -0.23
N PRO A 345 2.48 26.05 1.05
CA PRO A 345 1.48 25.12 1.59
C PRO A 345 0.11 25.18 0.91
N TYR A 346 -0.17 26.22 0.12
CA TYR A 346 -1.44 26.37 -0.60
C TYR A 346 -1.40 25.87 -2.04
N SER A 347 -0.23 25.62 -2.60
CA SER A 347 -0.12 25.12 -3.97
C SER A 347 -0.67 23.69 -4.08
N VAL A 348 -0.54 22.91 -2.99
CA VAL A 348 -1.00 21.52 -2.95
C VAL A 348 -2.49 21.45 -2.68
N ARG A 349 -3.24 20.90 -3.65
CA ARG A 349 -4.67 20.66 -3.51
C ARG A 349 -4.92 19.51 -2.55
N TYR A 350 -5.95 19.68 -1.74
CA TYR A 350 -6.43 18.61 -0.90
C TYR A 350 -7.24 17.67 -1.79
N PRO A 351 -6.94 16.35 -1.82
CA PRO A 351 -7.58 15.40 -2.71
C PRO A 351 -9.04 15.10 -2.30
N PHE A 352 -9.68 15.95 -1.51
CA PHE A 352 -11.06 15.78 -1.04
C PHE A 352 -11.88 17.07 -1.15
N SER A 353 -11.42 18.06 -1.92
CA SER A 353 -12.18 19.31 -2.09
C SER A 353 -13.45 19.12 -2.93
N GLU A 354 -13.58 18.00 -3.64
CA GLU A 354 -14.78 17.66 -4.40
C GLU A 354 -15.51 16.47 -3.75
N LYS A 355 -16.85 16.55 -3.74
CA LYS A 355 -17.74 15.63 -3.02
C LYS A 355 -17.56 14.15 -3.40
N HIS A 356 -16.92 13.85 -4.52
CA HIS A 356 -16.70 12.51 -5.05
C HIS A 356 -15.54 11.74 -4.41
N ASP A 357 -14.59 12.42 -3.77
CA ASP A 357 -13.37 11.77 -3.27
C ASP A 357 -13.53 11.06 -1.91
N VAL A 358 -14.49 11.51 -1.08
CA VAL A 358 -14.74 10.90 0.24
C VAL A 358 -15.34 9.49 0.10
N ASP A 359 -16.20 9.27 -0.89
CA ASP A 359 -16.79 7.97 -1.18
C ASP A 359 -15.79 7.02 -1.84
N ARG A 360 -14.91 7.53 -2.73
CA ARG A 360 -13.82 6.76 -3.37
C ARG A 360 -12.79 6.24 -2.37
N PHE A 361 -12.41 7.02 -1.35
CA PHE A 361 -11.42 6.57 -0.37
C PHE A 361 -11.93 5.41 0.50
N ASN A 362 -13.22 5.40 0.83
CA ASN A 362 -13.82 4.24 1.49
C ASN A 362 -13.88 3.04 0.54
N GLY A 363 -14.16 3.26 -0.76
CA GLY A 363 -14.19 2.21 -1.80
C GLY A 363 -12.83 1.55 -2.07
N MET A 364 -11.72 2.31 -2.11
CA MET A 364 -10.38 1.80 -2.49
C MET A 364 -9.80 0.66 -1.69
N LEU A 365 -10.27 0.50 -0.45
CA LEU A 365 -9.77 -0.54 0.41
C LEU A 365 -10.86 -1.57 0.69
N LEU A 366 -12.14 -1.24 0.60
CA LEU A 366 -13.22 -2.10 1.07
C LEU A 366 -13.39 -3.42 0.27
N PRO A 367 -13.32 -3.49 -1.06
CA PRO A 367 -13.59 -4.75 -1.77
C PRO A 367 -12.44 -5.76 -1.72
N TYR A 368 -11.18 -5.31 -1.82
CA TYR A 368 -10.02 -6.19 -1.69
C TYR A 368 -9.73 -6.62 -0.24
N VAL A 369 -10.17 -5.82 0.74
CA VAL A 369 -9.99 -6.08 2.17
C VAL A 369 -11.20 -6.83 2.75
N ARG A 370 -12.46 -6.64 2.27
CA ARG A 370 -13.63 -7.36 2.81
C ARG A 370 -13.67 -8.85 2.49
N ARG A 371 -13.19 -9.28 1.33
CA ARG A 371 -13.23 -10.71 0.95
C ARG A 371 -12.04 -11.52 1.45
N ASP A 372 -10.85 -10.90 1.54
CA ASP A 372 -9.62 -11.62 1.92
C ASP A 372 -9.05 -11.22 3.31
N PHE A 373 -9.38 -10.06 3.88
CA PHE A 373 -8.66 -9.54 5.05
C PHE A 373 -9.47 -8.55 5.90
N GLY A 374 -10.25 -8.99 6.90
CA GLY A 374 -10.94 -8.05 7.79
C GLY A 374 -9.98 -7.00 8.43
N ILE A 375 -10.30 -5.70 8.30
CA ILE A 375 -10.08 -4.56 9.24
C ILE A 375 -10.47 -3.19 8.64
N THR A 376 -10.92 -2.27 9.52
CA THR A 376 -11.49 -0.93 9.29
C THR A 376 -10.51 0.23 9.60
N TYR A 377 -10.71 1.40 8.97
CA TYR A 377 -9.72 2.49 8.80
C TYR A 377 -9.43 3.45 9.98
N PHE A 378 -10.00 3.27 11.17
CA PHE A 378 -9.74 4.14 12.34
C PHE A 378 -9.57 3.36 13.65
N GLN A 379 -8.91 2.21 13.56
CA GLN A 379 -8.66 1.39 14.72
C GLN A 379 -7.31 1.76 15.38
N PRO A 380 -7.24 1.92 16.72
CA PRO A 380 -5.99 2.14 17.44
C PRO A 380 -4.95 1.05 17.10
N TYR A 381 -3.65 1.36 17.19
CA TYR A 381 -2.55 0.42 16.87
C TYR A 381 -2.68 -0.91 17.63
N SER A 382 -3.28 -0.88 18.84
CA SER A 382 -3.62 -2.06 19.62
C SER A 382 -4.57 -3.03 18.92
N GLU A 383 -5.43 -2.57 18.02
CA GLU A 383 -6.35 -3.39 17.23
C GLU A 383 -5.70 -3.98 15.97
N ALA A 384 -4.77 -3.26 15.34
CA ALA A 384 -3.87 -3.87 14.35
C ALA A 384 -2.99 -4.97 14.96
N PHE A 385 -2.85 -5.05 16.28
CA PHE A 385 -2.18 -6.14 17.00
C PHE A 385 -3.16 -7.15 17.62
N SER A 386 -4.38 -6.74 18.00
CA SER A 386 -5.37 -7.63 18.64
C SER A 386 -6.21 -8.42 17.64
N ILE A 387 -6.43 -7.90 16.44
CA ILE A 387 -7.20 -8.58 15.39
C ILE A 387 -6.38 -9.71 14.72
N TYR A 388 -5.10 -9.82 15.06
CA TYR A 388 -4.23 -10.88 14.58
C TYR A 388 -3.52 -11.64 15.70
N LYS A 389 -4.11 -11.69 16.89
CA LYS A 389 -3.79 -12.82 17.76
C LYS A 389 -4.32 -14.06 17.06
N PRO A 390 -3.49 -15.07 16.72
CA PRO A 390 -4.02 -16.35 16.29
C PRO A 390 -4.96 -16.83 17.39
N ASP A 391 -6.16 -17.27 17.01
CA ASP A 391 -7.09 -17.90 17.94
C ASP A 391 -6.34 -19.04 18.62
N SER A 392 -6.05 -18.86 19.91
CA SER A 392 -5.26 -19.78 20.73
C SER A 392 -6.05 -21.02 21.11
#